data_AF-A0A3R0N3I6-F1
#
_entry.id   AF-A0A3R0N3I6-F1
#
_cell.length_a   1.000
_cell.length_b   1.000
_cell.length_c   1.000
_cell.angle_alpha   90.00
_cell.angle_beta   90.00
_cell.angle_gamma   90.00
#
_symmetry.space_group_name_H-M   'P 1'
#
loop_
_entity.id
_entity.type
_entity.pdbx_description
1 polymer ?
#
loop_
_entity_poly.entity_id
_entity_poly.type
_entity_poly.pdbx_seq_one_letter_code
_entity_poly.pdbx_strand_id
1 'polypeptide(L)'
;MRTITTREQLLVNGKVRERIATHIVTGAHGYETLCTSGYNLQYNKERVLIENCEKVADGELPVTCHTCFSIWQDVHRFKPGDFDTESGKG
;
A
#
# COMPACT_ATOMS: atom_id res chain seq x y z
N MET A 1 -4.18 13.91 3.49
CA MET A 1 -3.60 12.57 3.26
C MET A 1 -3.86 11.72 4.49
N ARG A 2 -4.50 10.56 4.35
CA ARG A 2 -4.67 9.60 5.45
C ARG A 2 -3.60 8.52 5.34
N THR A 3 -3.24 7.94 6.46
CA THR A 3 -2.23 6.88 6.54
C THR A 3 -2.69 5.76 7.45
N ILE A 4 -2.17 4.57 7.22
CA ILE A 4 -2.34 3.42 8.10
C ILE A 4 -0.99 2.78 8.33
N THR A 5 -0.74 2.32 9.54
CA THR A 5 0.42 1.49 9.85
C THR A 5 -0.03 0.04 9.89
N THR A 6 0.69 -0.82 9.18
CA THR A 6 0.43 -2.25 9.09
C THR A 6 1.59 -3.06 9.65
N ARG A 7 1.26 -4.22 10.19
CA ARG A 7 2.20 -5.31 10.42
C ARG A 7 2.04 -6.30 9.28
N GLU A 8 3.10 -6.48 8.52
CA GLU A 8 3.11 -7.34 7.34
C GLU A 8 4.02 -8.54 7.57
N GLN A 9 3.50 -9.73 7.35
CA GLN A 9 4.21 -10.99 7.53
C GLN A 9 4.14 -11.79 6.24
N LEU A 10 5.28 -12.29 5.77
CA LEU A 10 5.38 -13.04 4.52
C LEU A 10 6.28 -14.28 4.72
N LEU A 11 5.80 -15.45 4.29
CA LEU A 11 6.60 -16.66 4.30
C LEU A 11 7.52 -16.70 3.07
N VAL A 12 8.82 -16.54 3.28
CA VAL A 12 9.84 -16.56 2.21
C VAL A 12 10.84 -17.68 2.49
N ASN A 13 10.92 -18.67 1.60
CA ASN A 13 11.81 -19.82 1.72
C ASN A 13 11.68 -20.55 3.08
N GLY A 14 10.43 -20.73 3.56
CA GLY A 14 10.14 -21.39 4.84
C GLY A 14 10.40 -20.53 6.08
N LYS A 15 10.85 -19.28 5.92
CA LYS A 15 11.06 -18.34 7.03
C LYS A 15 10.06 -17.18 6.94
N VAL A 16 9.35 -16.90 8.03
CA VAL A 16 8.49 -15.72 8.13
C VAL A 16 9.37 -14.48 8.22
N ARG A 17 9.19 -13.56 7.28
CA ARG A 17 9.72 -12.20 7.32
C ARG A 17 8.60 -11.27 7.74
N GLU A 18 8.93 -10.35 8.63
CA GLU A 18 8.00 -9.37 9.14
C GLU A 18 8.53 -7.95 8.89
N ARG A 19 7.63 -7.03 8.59
CA ARG A 19 7.93 -5.59 8.60
C ARG A 19 6.74 -4.81 9.13
N ILE A 20 7.02 -3.64 9.68
CA ILE A 20 6.02 -2.63 10.03
C ILE A 20 6.19 -1.49 9.04
N ALA A 21 5.09 -1.08 8.38
CA ALA A 21 5.13 -0.03 7.39
C ALA A 21 3.89 0.86 7.48
N THR A 22 4.09 2.15 7.20
CA THR A 22 3.04 3.17 7.17
C THR A 22 2.76 3.54 5.73
N HIS A 23 1.52 3.34 5.29
CA HIS A 23 1.06 3.46 3.92
C HIS A 23 0.18 4.68 3.74
N ILE A 24 0.12 5.20 2.50
CA ILE A 24 -0.83 6.23 2.10
C ILE A 24 -2.16 5.56 1.75
N VAL A 25 -3.25 6.01 2.35
CA VAL A 25 -4.61 5.53 2.07
C VAL A 25 -5.20 6.30 0.90
N THR A 26 -5.73 5.59 -0.09
CA THR A 26 -6.33 6.17 -1.31
C THR A 26 -7.85 5.99 -1.40
N GLY A 27 -8.41 5.00 -0.69
CA GLY A 27 -9.84 4.69 -0.72
C GLY A 27 -10.66 5.33 0.40
N ALA A 28 -11.96 5.56 0.13
CA ALA A 28 -12.91 6.11 1.11
C ALA A 28 -13.10 5.22 2.35
N HIS A 29 -12.98 3.90 2.17
CA HIS A 29 -13.23 2.91 3.21
C HIS A 29 -12.02 2.62 4.11
N GLY A 30 -10.84 3.21 3.83
CA GLY A 30 -9.65 3.07 4.69
C GLY A 30 -8.92 1.73 4.60
N TYR A 31 -9.32 0.86 3.67
CA TYR A 31 -8.65 -0.41 3.40
C TYR A 31 -7.67 -0.31 2.23
N GLU A 32 -7.94 0.53 1.23
CA GLU A 32 -7.10 0.65 0.04
C GLU A 32 -5.88 1.54 0.31
N THR A 33 -4.70 1.00 0.01
CA THR A 33 -3.45 1.77 0.05
C THR A 33 -2.96 2.11 -1.35
N LEU A 34 -2.10 3.10 -1.45
CA LEU A 34 -1.52 3.52 -2.72
C LEU A 34 -0.71 2.40 -3.41
N CYS A 35 -0.14 1.45 -2.65
CA CYS A 35 0.71 0.39 -3.19
C CYS A 35 0.03 -0.98 -3.33
N THR A 36 -1.06 -1.23 -2.62
CA THR A 36 -1.74 -2.53 -2.58
C THR A 36 -3.23 -2.38 -2.30
N SER A 37 -4.00 -3.41 -2.66
CA SER A 37 -5.45 -3.51 -2.40
C SER A 37 -5.85 -3.59 -0.92
N GLY A 38 -4.93 -3.35 0.02
CA GLY A 38 -5.20 -3.27 1.45
C GLY A 38 -4.72 -4.46 2.27
N TYR A 39 -5.48 -4.78 3.32
CA TYR A 39 -5.21 -5.89 4.24
C TYR A 39 -5.46 -7.22 3.52
N ASN A 40 -4.43 -8.04 3.42
CA ASN A 40 -4.48 -9.34 2.77
C ASN A 40 -4.14 -10.44 3.75
N LEU A 41 -4.92 -11.51 3.71
CA LEU A 41 -4.61 -12.79 4.34
C LEU A 41 -4.56 -13.83 3.24
N GLN A 42 -3.41 -14.48 3.08
CA GLN A 42 -3.27 -15.57 2.11
C GLN A 42 -2.81 -16.83 2.81
N TYR A 43 -3.41 -17.96 2.41
CA TYR A 43 -3.06 -19.29 2.86
C TYR A 43 -2.69 -20.16 1.66
N ASN A 44 -1.76 -21.11 1.86
CA ASN A 44 -1.49 -22.14 0.86
C ASN A 44 -2.58 -23.25 0.88
N LYS A 45 -2.45 -24.24 -0.01
CA LYS A 45 -3.38 -25.38 -0.10
C LYS A 45 -3.47 -26.23 1.19
N GLU A 46 -2.45 -26.16 2.04
CA GLU A 46 -2.35 -26.88 3.31
C GLU A 46 -2.88 -26.03 4.48
N ARG A 47 -3.48 -24.86 4.20
CA ARG A 47 -3.95 -23.88 5.19
C ARG A 47 -2.85 -23.27 6.06
N VAL A 48 -1.61 -23.25 5.57
CA VAL A 48 -0.51 -22.50 6.19
C VAL A 48 -0.59 -21.04 5.73
N LEU A 49 -0.54 -20.11 6.68
CA LEU A 49 -0.50 -18.67 6.40
C LEU A 49 0.78 -18.32 5.63
N ILE A 50 0.63 -17.77 4.43
CA ILE A 50 1.75 -17.36 3.56
C ILE A 50 1.95 -15.85 3.50
N GLU A 51 0.88 -15.07 3.74
CA GLU A 51 0.93 -13.61 3.82
C GLU A 51 -0.15 -13.11 4.79
N ASN A 52 0.20 -12.13 5.63
CA ASN A 52 -0.72 -11.38 6.48
C ASN A 52 -0.35 -9.90 6.44
N CYS A 53 -1.34 -9.03 6.31
CA CYS A 53 -1.22 -7.60 6.49
C CYS A 53 -2.31 -7.14 7.47
N GLU A 54 -1.92 -6.83 8.69
CA GLU A 54 -2.80 -6.43 9.80
C GLU A 54 -2.68 -4.93 10.07
N LYS A 55 -3.81 -4.24 10.31
CA LYS A 55 -3.81 -2.84 10.77
C LYS A 55 -3.35 -2.74 12.22
N VAL A 56 -2.36 -1.89 12.48
CA VAL A 56 -1.91 -1.58 13.86
C VAL A 56 -2.12 -0.12 14.26
N ALA A 57 -2.19 0.83 13.31
CA ALA A 57 -2.52 2.24 13.59
C ALA A 57 -3.20 2.96 12.40
N ASP A 58 -3.82 4.12 12.65
CA ASP A 58 -4.44 5.02 11.65
C ASP A 58 -3.98 6.46 11.92
N GLY A 59 -3.74 7.23 10.85
CA GLY A 59 -3.40 8.65 10.92
C GLY A 59 -1.96 8.96 11.34
N GLU A 60 -1.08 7.96 11.40
CA GLU A 60 0.32 8.16 11.78
C GLU A 60 1.20 8.58 10.60
N LEU A 61 2.10 9.52 10.83
CA LEU A 61 3.19 9.90 9.94
C LEU A 61 4.51 9.67 10.69
N PRO A 62 5.62 9.37 10.00
CA PRO A 62 5.87 9.48 8.56
C PRO A 62 5.43 8.25 7.72
N VAL A 63 5.26 8.44 6.41
CA VAL A 63 5.09 7.33 5.44
C VAL A 63 6.40 6.55 5.33
N THR A 64 6.41 5.30 5.75
CA THR A 64 7.59 4.42 5.74
C THR A 64 7.53 3.35 4.65
N CYS A 65 6.38 3.11 4.03
CA CYS A 65 6.28 2.24 2.86
C CYS A 65 7.00 2.88 1.66
N HIS A 66 8.10 2.25 1.22
CA HIS A 66 8.93 2.76 0.13
C HIS A 66 8.17 2.93 -1.19
N THR A 67 7.25 2.02 -1.51
CA THR A 67 6.41 2.10 -2.71
C THR A 67 5.44 3.28 -2.61
N CYS A 68 4.74 3.44 -1.49
CA CYS A 68 3.87 4.59 -1.29
C CYS A 68 4.65 5.91 -1.38
N PHE A 69 5.83 5.97 -0.77
CA PHE A 69 6.66 7.16 -0.81
C PHE A 69 7.12 7.50 -2.24
N SER A 70 7.55 6.50 -3.00
CA SER A 70 8.02 6.68 -4.39
C SER A 70 6.89 7.12 -5.32
N ILE A 71 5.73 6.45 -5.27
CA ILE A 71 4.56 6.83 -6.07
C ILE A 71 4.13 8.26 -5.71
N TRP A 72 4.12 8.62 -4.43
CA TRP A 72 3.75 9.97 -4.00
C TRP A 72 4.69 11.04 -4.57
N GLN A 73 6.01 10.79 -4.53
CA GLN A 73 7.00 11.69 -5.14
C GLN A 73 6.80 11.83 -6.66
N ASP A 74 6.51 10.73 -7.36
CA ASP A 74 6.26 10.75 -8.80
C ASP A 74 4.96 11.48 -9.16
N VAL A 75 3.89 11.28 -8.40
CA VAL A 75 2.62 12.01 -8.62
C VAL A 75 2.80 13.52 -8.49
N HIS A 76 3.62 13.97 -7.54
CA HIS A 76 3.93 15.39 -7.36
C HIS A 76 4.78 16.02 -8.45
N ARG A 77 5.33 15.21 -9.37
CA ARG A 77 6.09 15.69 -10.52
C ARG A 77 5.22 15.98 -11.74
N PHE A 78 4.00 15.43 -11.80
CA PHE A 78 3.07 15.73 -12.89
C PHE A 78 2.69 17.22 -12.89
N LYS A 79 2.60 17.77 -14.08
CA LYS A 79 2.15 19.13 -14.38
C LYS A 79 0.81 19.06 -15.09
N PRO A 80 0.00 20.14 -15.07
CA PRO A 80 -1.28 20.15 -15.77
C PRO A 80 -1.19 19.74 -17.25
N GLY A 81 -0.09 20.10 -17.95
CA GLY A 81 0.11 19.73 -19.35
C GLY A 81 0.49 18.27 -19.63
N ASP A 82 0.75 17.47 -18.58
CA ASP A 82 0.97 16.02 -18.73
C ASP A 82 -0.35 15.25 -18.89
N PHE A 83 -1.48 15.90 -18.65
CA PHE A 83 -2.82 15.34 -18.79
C PHE A 83 -3.51 15.99 -20.00
N ASP A 84 -3.63 15.24 -21.10
CA ASP A 84 -4.37 15.70 -22.28
C ASP A 84 -5.88 15.50 -22.06
N THR A 85 -6.52 16.50 -21.47
CA THR A 85 -7.97 16.52 -21.27
C THR A 85 -8.75 17.13 -22.44
N GLU A 86 -8.05 17.66 -23.45
CA GLU A 86 -8.66 18.46 -24.53
C GLU A 86 -8.77 17.71 -25.86
N SER A 87 -7.99 16.64 -26.10
CA SER A 87 -8.02 15.92 -27.39
C SER A 87 -9.16 14.92 -27.58
N GLY A 88 -10.01 14.70 -26.57
CA GLY A 88 -11.20 13.85 -26.68
C GLY A 88 -10.93 12.37 -26.98
N LYS A 89 -9.69 11.89 -26.84
CA LYS A 89 -9.33 10.47 -26.98
C LYS A 89 -9.08 9.86 -25.61
N GLY A 90 -10.15 9.34 -25.01
CA GLY A 90 -10.13 8.39 -23.89
C GLY A 90 -10.52 7.00 -24.35
#